data_AF-B5X5R3-F1
#
_entry.id   AF-B5X5R3-F1
#
_cell.length_a   1.000
_cell.length_b   1.000
_cell.length_c   1.000
_cell.angle_alpha   90.00
_cell.angle_beta   90.00
_cell.angle_gamma   90.00
#
_symmetry.space_group_name_H-M   'P 1'
#
loop_
_entity.id
_entity.type
_entity.pdbx_description
1 polymer ?
#
loop_
_entity_poly.entity_id
_entity_poly.type
_entity_poly.pdbx_seq_one_letter_code
_entity_poly.pdbx_strand_id
1 'polypeptide(L)'
;MSVESQENRTVEVLGVPEEVEDELLYLYFENKRRSGGGSLVSVELEGSRAILVFEEADVAARVLSKGPHVLHNAELTVRKPACKDPWRLLLRGVNPTTSQELVELYVENMMGMDIDDYTLYPSPGRDLVLVHFHQTVNKG
;
A
#
# COMPACT_ATOMS: atom_id res chain seq x y z
N MET A 1 -25.18 -2.99 7.87
CA MET A 1 -24.15 -2.50 8.80
C MET A 1 -22.88 -2.36 7.99
N SER A 2 -22.50 -1.12 7.70
CA SER A 2 -21.58 -0.75 6.63
C SER A 2 -20.16 -1.23 6.93
N VAL A 3 -19.61 -2.03 6.04
CA VAL A 3 -18.16 -2.25 5.97
C VAL A 3 -17.52 -0.93 5.55
N GLU A 4 -17.23 -0.05 6.49
CA GLU A 4 -16.16 0.94 6.27
C GLU A 4 -14.92 0.13 5.95
N SER A 5 -14.55 0.12 4.65
CA SER A 5 -13.42 -0.66 4.18
C SER A 5 -12.19 -0.26 5.00
N GLN A 6 -11.43 -1.25 5.45
CA GLN A 6 -10.18 -1.02 6.20
C GLN A 6 -9.28 0.00 5.51
N GLU A 7 -9.33 0.07 4.19
CA GLU A 7 -8.70 1.10 3.35
C GLU A 7 -9.02 2.53 3.77
N ASN A 8 -10.27 2.85 4.10
CA ASN A 8 -10.69 4.19 4.53
C ASN A 8 -10.23 4.53 5.95
N ARG A 9 -9.88 3.50 6.74
CA ARG A 9 -9.33 3.64 8.10
C ARG A 9 -7.81 3.62 8.12
N THR A 10 -7.17 3.39 6.97
CA THR A 10 -5.71 3.21 6.88
C THR A 10 -5.04 4.47 6.34
N VAL A 11 -3.93 4.85 6.95
CA VAL A 11 -3.04 5.91 6.45
C VAL A 11 -1.62 5.39 6.30
N GLU A 12 -0.91 5.93 5.32
CA GLU A 12 0.52 5.71 5.12
C GLU A 12 1.29 6.95 5.56
N VAL A 13 2.32 6.75 6.36
CA VAL A 13 3.22 7.78 6.85
C VAL A 13 4.60 7.54 6.26
N LEU A 14 5.21 8.59 5.70
CA LEU A 14 6.55 8.55 5.12
C LEU A 14 7.47 9.55 5.81
N GLY A 15 8.77 9.27 5.73
CA GLY A 15 9.80 10.12 6.33
C GLY A 15 9.92 9.92 7.84
N VAL A 16 9.55 8.74 8.35
CA VAL A 16 9.77 8.38 9.74
C VAL A 16 11.28 8.23 9.99
N PRO A 17 11.87 8.97 10.95
CA PRO A 17 13.26 8.82 11.32
C PRO A 17 13.55 7.44 11.92
N GLU A 18 14.77 6.92 11.74
CA GLU A 18 15.15 5.60 12.25
C GLU A 18 15.12 5.51 13.78
N GLU A 19 15.24 6.64 14.48
CA GLU A 19 15.18 6.72 15.94
C GLU A 19 13.76 6.67 16.50
N VAL A 20 12.74 6.75 15.63
CA VAL A 20 11.34 6.72 16.03
C VAL A 20 10.84 5.28 16.04
N GLU A 21 10.49 4.80 17.24
CA GLU A 21 9.87 3.49 17.44
C GLU A 21 8.34 3.54 17.24
N ASP A 22 7.74 2.37 16.99
CA ASP A 22 6.31 2.17 16.75
C ASP A 22 5.43 2.79 17.85
N GLU A 23 5.85 2.66 19.11
CA GLU A 23 5.11 3.18 20.26
C GLU A 23 5.03 4.71 20.23
N LEU A 24 6.06 5.39 19.73
CA LEU A 24 6.03 6.83 19.63
C LEU A 24 5.15 7.31 18.47
N LEU A 25 5.17 6.61 17.34
CA LEU A 25 4.20 6.83 16.26
C LEU A 25 2.78 6.64 16.77
N TYR A 26 2.54 5.56 17.52
CA TYR A 26 1.25 5.27 18.14
C TYR A 26 0.78 6.46 18.99
N LEU A 27 1.61 6.91 19.94
CA LEU A 27 1.28 8.03 20.83
C LEU A 27 1.05 9.35 20.08
N TYR A 28 1.80 9.60 19.00
CA TYR A 28 1.61 10.81 18.19
C TYR A 28 0.27 10.78 17.43
N PHE A 29 -0.04 9.65 16.79
CA PHE A 29 -1.25 9.49 15.97
C PHE A 29 -2.51 9.20 16.79
N GLU A 30 -2.40 8.74 18.03
CA GLU A 30 -3.52 8.69 18.97
C GLU A 30 -3.92 10.10 19.45
N ASN A 31 -2.97 11.03 19.50
CA ASN A 31 -3.21 12.36 20.03
C ASN A 31 -4.01 13.27 19.09
N LYS A 32 -5.32 13.37 19.31
CA LYS A 32 -6.24 14.25 18.57
C LYS A 32 -5.76 15.70 18.42
N ARG A 33 -5.12 16.30 19.43
CA ARG A 33 -4.63 17.68 19.37
C ARG A 33 -3.42 17.81 18.45
N ARG A 34 -2.50 16.85 18.45
CA ARG A 34 -1.27 16.90 17.62
C ARG A 34 -1.54 16.47 16.19
N SER A 35 -2.09 15.28 16.00
CA SER A 35 -2.25 14.65 14.69
C SER A 35 -3.68 14.69 14.15
N GLY A 36 -4.68 15.07 14.97
CA GLY A 36 -6.09 14.95 14.57
C GLY A 36 -6.64 13.53 14.67
N GLY A 37 -5.79 12.59 15.10
CA GLY A 37 -6.10 11.17 15.18
C GLY A 37 -6.87 10.78 16.43
N GLY A 38 -6.65 9.55 16.88
CA GLY A 38 -7.45 8.83 17.86
C GLY A 38 -7.08 7.35 17.89
N SER A 39 -7.92 6.51 18.47
CA SER A 39 -7.65 5.09 18.69
C SER A 39 -7.14 4.37 17.43
N LEU A 40 -6.01 3.68 17.60
CA LEU A 40 -5.35 2.88 16.56
C LEU A 40 -5.55 1.39 16.84
N VAL A 41 -5.88 0.67 15.78
CA VAL A 41 -5.94 -0.80 15.74
C VAL A 41 -4.54 -1.38 15.57
N SER A 42 -3.72 -0.80 14.69
CA SER A 42 -2.35 -1.24 14.46
C SER A 42 -1.45 -0.13 13.93
N VAL A 43 -0.16 -0.31 14.16
CA VAL A 43 0.96 0.48 13.63
C VAL A 43 1.99 -0.51 13.12
N GLU A 44 2.35 -0.43 11.84
CA GLU A 44 3.35 -1.28 11.21
C GLU A 44 4.45 -0.37 10.63
N LEU A 45 5.63 -0.36 11.24
CA LEU A 45 6.79 0.40 10.76
C LEU A 45 7.72 -0.49 9.91
N GLU A 46 8.01 -0.02 8.70
CA GLU A 46 8.90 -0.64 7.72
C GLU A 46 9.96 0.38 7.28
N GLY A 47 11.07 0.46 8.01
CA GLY A 47 12.12 1.46 7.77
C GLY A 47 11.60 2.88 8.00
N SER A 48 11.57 3.71 6.96
CA SER A 48 11.09 5.11 7.04
C SER A 48 9.61 5.28 6.67
N ARG A 49 8.88 4.17 6.51
CA ARG A 49 7.47 4.11 6.13
C ARG A 49 6.67 3.42 7.22
N ALA A 50 5.53 3.97 7.62
CA ALA A 50 4.60 3.31 8.52
C ALA A 50 3.20 3.20 7.93
N ILE A 51 2.49 2.13 8.27
CA ILE A 51 1.07 1.93 7.99
C ILE A 51 0.30 1.93 9.30
N LEU A 52 -0.67 2.83 9.39
CA LEU A 52 -1.51 2.99 10.59
C LEU A 52 -2.95 2.66 10.24
N VAL A 53 -3.59 1.84 11.07
CA VAL A 53 -5.02 1.51 10.94
C VAL A 53 -5.76 2.09 12.13
N PHE A 54 -6.69 3.01 11.88
CA PHE A 54 -7.54 3.59 12.92
C PHE A 54 -8.81 2.76 13.17
N GLU A 55 -9.43 2.94 14.34
CA GLU A 55 -10.73 2.31 14.62
C GLU A 55 -11.86 2.87 13.73
N GLU A 56 -11.83 4.18 13.45
CA GLU A 56 -12.89 4.89 12.70
C GLU A 56 -12.33 5.56 11.43
N ALA A 57 -13.09 5.54 10.33
CA ALA A 57 -12.65 6.18 9.07
C ALA A 57 -12.56 7.71 9.19
N ASP A 58 -13.44 8.32 9.98
CA ASP A 58 -13.42 9.75 10.25
C ASP A 58 -12.12 10.19 10.95
N VAL A 59 -11.52 9.32 11.77
CA VAL A 59 -10.22 9.60 12.40
C VAL A 59 -9.13 9.68 11.33
N ALA A 60 -9.06 8.69 10.44
CA ALA A 60 -8.10 8.69 9.33
C ALA A 60 -8.26 9.93 8.43
N ALA A 61 -9.49 10.30 8.09
CA ALA A 61 -9.79 11.49 7.29
C ALA A 61 -9.30 12.79 7.97
N ARG A 62 -9.45 12.91 9.29
CA ARG A 62 -8.93 14.06 10.05
C ARG A 62 -7.41 14.11 10.05
N VAL A 63 -6.74 12.97 10.21
CA VAL A 63 -5.27 12.92 10.16
C VAL A 63 -4.76 13.32 8.78
N LEU A 64 -5.41 12.83 7.71
CA LEU A 64 -5.07 13.14 6.32
C LEU A 64 -5.27 14.62 5.96
N SER A 65 -6.32 15.24 6.49
CA SER A 65 -6.62 16.66 6.26
C SER A 65 -5.81 17.61 7.14
N LYS A 66 -5.19 17.08 8.20
CA LYS A 66 -4.33 17.86 9.08
C LYS A 66 -2.89 17.81 8.58
N GLY A 67 -2.23 18.96 8.58
CA GLY A 67 -0.82 19.08 8.25
C GLY A 67 -0.32 20.48 8.58
N PRO A 68 0.98 20.65 8.84
CA PRO A 68 2.04 19.64 8.80
C PRO A 68 2.05 18.69 10.02
N HIS A 69 2.56 17.47 9.85
CA HIS A 69 2.81 16.54 10.95
C HIS A 69 4.29 16.57 11.31
N VAL A 70 4.61 16.79 12.58
CA VAL A 70 6.01 16.91 13.04
C VAL A 70 6.24 16.04 14.27
N LEU A 71 7.17 15.10 14.14
CA LEU A 71 7.59 14.18 15.19
C LEU A 71 9.12 14.09 15.18
N HIS A 72 9.76 14.21 16.36
CA HIS A 72 11.23 14.19 16.46
C HIS A 72 11.94 15.20 15.54
N ASN A 73 11.38 16.41 15.42
CA ASN A 73 11.88 17.46 14.53
C ASN A 73 11.90 17.08 13.04
N ALA A 74 11.31 15.95 12.66
CA ALA A 74 11.11 15.52 11.29
C ALA A 74 9.67 15.80 10.86
N GLU A 75 9.52 16.32 9.64
CA GLU A 75 8.22 16.48 9.01
C GLU A 75 7.80 15.15 8.38
N LEU A 76 6.67 14.63 8.83
CA LEU A 76 6.09 13.38 8.34
C LEU A 76 5.12 13.68 7.21
N THR A 77 5.22 12.92 6.12
CA THR A 77 4.21 12.97 5.04
C THR A 77 3.14 11.92 5.30
N VAL A 78 1.91 12.36 5.53
CA VAL A 78 0.76 11.45 5.69
C VAL A 78 -0.08 11.46 4.43
N ARG A 79 -0.39 10.27 3.89
CA ARG A 79 -1.23 10.10 2.71
C ARG A 79 -2.08 8.84 2.80
N LYS A 80 -3.04 8.71 1.88
CA LYS A 80 -3.72 7.42 1.70
C LYS A 80 -2.68 6.39 1.22
N PRO A 81 -2.71 5.15 1.73
CA PRO A 81 -1.90 4.08 1.19
C PRO A 81 -2.15 3.97 -0.31
N ALA A 82 -1.12 3.63 -1.07
CA ALA A 82 -1.31 3.30 -2.48
C ALA A 82 -2.36 2.18 -2.56
N CYS A 83 -3.47 2.44 -3.27
CA CYS A 83 -4.47 1.43 -3.54
C CYS A 83 -3.76 0.28 -4.27
N LYS A 84 -3.65 -0.88 -3.62
CA LYS A 84 -3.22 -2.09 -4.30
C LYS A 84 -4.37 -2.46 -5.20
N ASP A 85 -4.20 -2.27 -6.50
CA ASP A 85 -5.19 -2.70 -7.48
C ASP A 85 -5.19 -4.24 -7.49
N PRO A 86 -6.23 -4.90 -6.96
CA PRO A 86 -6.24 -6.36 -6.85
C PRO A 86 -6.30 -7.04 -8.23
N TRP A 87 -6.64 -6.28 -9.27
CA TRP A 87 -6.71 -6.74 -10.65
C TRP A 87 -5.42 -6.50 -11.41
N ARG A 88 -4.43 -5.79 -10.84
CA ARG A 88 -3.23 -5.41 -11.58
C ARG A 88 -1.95 -5.72 -10.81
N LEU A 89 -1.10 -6.52 -11.43
CA LEU A 89 0.24 -6.84 -10.93
C LEU A 89 1.30 -6.30 -11.90
N LEU A 90 2.36 -5.68 -11.37
CA LEU A 90 3.47 -5.20 -12.18
C LEU A 90 4.69 -6.11 -11.99
N LEU A 91 5.08 -6.82 -13.05
CA LEU A 91 6.36 -7.52 -13.13
C LEU A 91 7.45 -6.50 -13.49
N ARG A 92 8.54 -6.48 -12.72
CA ARG A 92 9.69 -5.60 -12.93
C ARG A 92 10.97 -6.40 -13.16
N GLY A 93 11.86 -5.87 -13.99
CA GLY A 93 13.14 -6.51 -14.28
C GLY A 93 13.01 -7.70 -15.23
N VAL A 94 11.97 -7.72 -16.06
CA VAL A 94 11.85 -8.70 -17.14
C VAL A 94 12.99 -8.44 -18.11
N ASN A 95 13.67 -9.50 -18.57
CA ASN A 95 14.68 -9.32 -19.60
C ASN A 95 13.99 -8.91 -20.92
N PRO A 96 14.36 -7.80 -21.57
CA PRO A 96 13.73 -7.35 -22.81
C PRO A 96 13.73 -8.36 -23.97
N THR A 97 14.62 -9.36 -23.94
CA THR A 97 14.68 -10.45 -24.93
C THR A 97 13.77 -11.63 -24.61
N THR A 98 13.16 -11.67 -23.43
CA THR A 98 12.20 -12.70 -23.05
C THR A 98 10.98 -12.67 -23.96
N SER A 99 10.58 -13.81 -24.51
CA SER A 99 9.38 -13.90 -25.34
C SER A 99 8.12 -13.76 -24.50
N GLN A 100 7.04 -13.32 -25.12
CA GLN A 100 5.76 -13.18 -24.43
C GLN A 100 5.27 -14.53 -23.88
N GLU A 101 5.43 -15.63 -24.63
CA GLU A 101 5.00 -16.96 -24.17
C GLU A 101 5.71 -17.39 -22.88
N LEU A 102 6.98 -17.01 -22.70
CA LEU A 102 7.72 -17.32 -21.48
C LEU A 102 7.24 -16.50 -20.28
N VAL A 103 6.77 -15.27 -20.51
CA VAL A 103 6.15 -14.45 -19.46
C VAL A 103 4.78 -15.01 -19.09
N GLU A 104 3.98 -15.42 -20.08
CA GLU A 104 2.68 -16.08 -19.89
C GLU A 104 2.85 -17.34 -19.03
N LEU A 105 3.76 -18.23 -19.43
CA LEU A 105 4.07 -19.45 -18.67
C LEU A 105 4.50 -19.16 -17.22
N TYR A 106 5.30 -18.11 -17.01
CA TYR A 106 5.71 -17.70 -15.66
C TYR A 106 4.51 -17.25 -14.83
N VAL A 107 3.62 -16.42 -15.41
CA VAL A 107 2.42 -15.93 -14.73
C VAL A 107 1.46 -17.08 -14.41
N GLU A 108 1.19 -17.96 -15.37
CA GLU A 108 0.36 -19.15 -15.19
C GLU A 108 0.86 -20.01 -14.03
N ASN A 109 2.16 -20.35 -14.02
CA ASN A 109 2.74 -21.20 -12.99
C ASN A 109 2.79 -20.53 -11.61
N MET A 110 3.05 -19.22 -11.54
CA MET A 110 3.12 -18.50 -10.27
C MET A 110 1.75 -18.23 -9.66
N MET A 111 0.73 -18.04 -10.49
CA MET A 111 -0.60 -17.59 -10.06
C MET A 111 -1.65 -18.71 -10.08
N GLY A 112 -1.36 -19.85 -10.74
CA GLY A 112 -2.31 -20.95 -10.89
C GLY A 112 -3.52 -20.60 -11.76
N MET A 113 -3.30 -19.78 -12.80
CA MET A 113 -4.34 -19.21 -13.66
C MET A 113 -4.19 -19.70 -15.10
N ASP A 114 -5.28 -19.69 -15.86
CA ASP A 114 -5.28 -19.95 -17.30
C ASP A 114 -5.02 -18.65 -18.09
N ILE A 115 -4.64 -18.74 -19.36
CA ILE A 115 -4.37 -17.60 -20.23
C ILE A 115 -5.60 -16.68 -20.41
N ASP A 116 -6.81 -17.25 -20.33
CA ASP A 116 -8.06 -16.48 -20.42
C ASP A 116 -8.36 -15.64 -19.17
N ASP A 117 -7.69 -15.91 -18.05
CA ASP A 117 -7.92 -15.24 -16.78
C ASP A 117 -7.15 -13.91 -16.63
N TYR A 118 -6.30 -13.55 -17.60
CA TYR A 118 -5.50 -12.32 -17.53
C TYR A 118 -5.10 -11.78 -18.90
N THR A 119 -4.62 -10.53 -18.91
CA THR A 119 -4.00 -9.89 -20.09
C THR A 119 -2.64 -9.31 -19.71
N LEU A 120 -1.64 -9.48 -20.57
CA LEU A 120 -0.32 -8.87 -20.40
C LEU A 120 -0.15 -7.61 -21.24
N TYR A 121 0.39 -6.57 -20.62
CA TYR A 121 0.75 -5.31 -21.26
C TYR A 121 2.24 -5.04 -21.04
N PRO A 122 3.12 -5.46 -21.97
CA PRO A 122 4.53 -5.15 -21.90
C PRO A 122 4.76 -3.66 -22.14
N SER A 123 5.69 -3.08 -21.40
CA SER A 123 6.18 -1.72 -21.64
C SER A 123 6.96 -1.63 -22.95
N PRO A 124 7.14 -0.43 -23.53
CA PRO A 124 7.96 -0.23 -24.72
C PRO A 124 9.40 -0.74 -24.56
N GLY A 125 9.97 -0.64 -23.34
CA GLY A 125 11.30 -1.14 -23.01
C GLY A 125 11.36 -2.66 -22.76
N ARG A 126 10.20 -3.32 -22.66
CA ARG A 126 10.04 -4.75 -22.34
C ARG A 126 10.67 -5.20 -21.01
N ASP A 127 11.05 -4.25 -20.16
CA ASP A 127 11.61 -4.47 -18.83
C ASP A 127 10.54 -4.50 -17.72
N LEU A 128 9.37 -3.95 -18.04
CA LEU A 128 8.16 -4.00 -17.23
C LEU A 128 7.04 -4.70 -18.00
N VAL A 129 6.26 -5.53 -17.29
CA VAL A 129 5.03 -6.14 -17.80
C VAL A 129 3.92 -5.95 -16.77
N LEU A 130 2.83 -5.33 -17.19
CA LEU A 130 1.63 -5.22 -16.37
C LEU A 130 0.70 -6.40 -16.68
N VAL A 131 0.37 -7.17 -15.66
CA VAL A 131 -0.64 -8.22 -15.68
C VAL A 131 -1.96 -7.60 -15.23
N HIS A 132 -3.03 -7.80 -16.01
CA HIS A 132 -4.39 -7.42 -15.65
C HIS A 132 -5.26 -8.66 -15.55
N PHE A 133 -5.74 -8.99 -14.35
CA PHE A 133 -6.56 -10.17 -14.10
C PHE A 133 -8.02 -9.91 -14.45
N HIS A 134 -8.71 -10.94 -14.95
CA HIS A 134 -10.15 -10.95 -15.22
C HIS A 134 -10.95 -11.58 -14.06
N GLN A 135 -10.26 -12.17 -13.08
CA GLN A 135 -10.80 -12.66 -11.82
C GLN A 135 -9.93 -12.23 -10.62
N THR A 136 -10.52 -12.14 -9.42
CA THR A 136 -9.79 -11.72 -8.22
C THR A 136 -8.75 -12.76 -7.85
N VAL A 137 -7.49 -12.35 -7.70
CA VAL A 137 -6.43 -13.23 -7.20
C VAL A 137 -6.67 -13.50 -5.72
N ASN A 138 -7.23 -14.66 -5.38
CA ASN A 138 -7.24 -15.13 -4.01
C ASN A 138 -5.81 -15.49 -3.61
N LYS A 139 -5.16 -14.63 -2.83
CA LYS A 139 -3.94 -15.02 -2.13
C LYS A 139 -4.34 -16.01 -1.03
N GLY A 140 -3.99 -17.28 -1.23
CA GLY A 140 -3.99 -18.29 -0.17
C GLY A 140 -2.92 -18.00 0.89
#